data_AF-A0A843J1X9-F1
#
_entry.id   AF-A0A843J1X9-F1
#
_cell.length_a   1.000
_cell.length_b   1.000
_cell.length_c   1.000
_cell.angle_alpha   90.00
_cell.angle_beta   90.00
_cell.angle_gamma   90.00
#
_symmetry.space_group_name_H-M   'P 1'
#
loop_
_entity.id
_entity.type
_entity.pdbx_description
1 polymer ?
#
loop_
_entity_poly.entity_id
_entity_poly.type
_entity_poly.pdbx_seq_one_letter_code
_entity_poly.pdbx_strand_id
1 'polypeptide(L)'
;MRRLERIVMQGQSGAVRERPYKVRTCRLCGHVWESRKEGGEPNNCPKCRTSLWDNQKVELVSCRRCGHTWATTMARPSKCPSCGSKRWDAETLTVVCGTCGCRWDSSLRKGEPVSCPECGDLEPGGYRVESVKRARGRIRGGAPLSEGMLKAMWEMDDDLDRALLLRNNGLTPEQADAIVSFDRGATVPDIASRMSMPVSEVMDAVLPFMSLCESLGAKSWS
;
A
#
# COMPACT_ATOMS: atom_id res chain seq x y z
N MET A 1 23.39 33.10 62.75
CA MET A 1 23.60 32.06 61.71
C MET A 1 22.56 30.94 61.86
N ARG A 2 21.29 31.17 61.49
CA ARG A 2 20.20 30.17 61.55
C ARG A 2 19.16 30.41 60.44
N ARG A 3 19.61 30.51 59.18
CA ARG A 3 18.71 30.74 58.03
C ARG A 3 19.13 30.01 56.74
N LEU A 4 20.11 29.10 56.82
CA LEU A 4 20.62 28.35 55.67
C LEU A 4 20.54 26.81 55.83
N GLU A 5 19.86 26.31 56.86
CA GLU A 5 19.65 24.86 57.06
C GLU A 5 18.16 24.48 56.90
N ARG A 6 17.52 24.96 55.83
CA ARG A 6 16.13 24.53 55.52
C ARG A 6 15.89 24.16 54.05
N ILE A 7 16.93 24.10 53.24
CA ILE A 7 16.83 23.79 51.80
C ILE A 7 17.25 22.33 51.47
N VAL A 8 17.79 21.57 52.43
CA VAL A 8 18.34 20.22 52.20
C VAL A 8 17.44 19.09 52.74
N MET A 9 16.11 19.29 52.78
CA MET A 9 15.14 18.23 53.14
C MET A 9 13.86 18.31 52.28
N GLN A 10 14.01 18.58 50.97
CA GLN A 10 12.95 18.36 49.97
C GLN A 10 13.36 17.33 48.91
N GLY A 11 14.40 16.54 49.19
CA GLY A 11 14.64 15.29 48.47
C GLY A 11 13.82 14.19 49.13
N GLN A 12 13.06 13.45 48.32
CA GLN A 12 12.25 12.26 48.67
C GLN A 12 10.82 12.55 49.14
N SER A 13 9.89 12.55 48.18
CA SER A 13 8.60 11.81 48.23
C SER A 13 7.73 12.09 46.98
N GLY A 14 8.35 12.29 45.81
CA GLY A 14 7.64 12.08 44.56
C GLY A 14 7.73 10.61 44.22
N ALA A 15 6.83 9.78 44.74
CA ALA A 15 6.65 8.45 44.18
C ALA A 15 6.28 8.65 42.70
N VAL A 16 7.28 8.50 41.81
CA VAL A 16 7.05 8.38 40.38
C VAL A 16 6.23 7.11 40.25
N ARG A 17 4.90 7.25 40.25
CA ARG A 17 4.01 6.17 39.85
C ARG A 17 4.38 5.87 38.42
N GLU A 18 5.20 4.85 38.20
CA GLU A 18 5.39 4.20 36.91
C GLU A 18 4.00 3.78 36.44
N ARG A 19 3.32 4.66 35.70
CA ARG A 19 2.07 4.31 35.06
C ARG A 19 2.45 3.35 33.95
N PRO A 20 1.99 2.09 33.95
CA PRO A 20 2.33 1.16 32.90
C PRO A 20 1.73 1.69 31.59
N TYR A 21 2.57 2.26 30.74
CA TYR A 21 2.18 2.67 29.39
C TYR A 21 1.90 1.41 28.58
N LYS A 22 0.65 1.23 28.15
CA LYS A 22 0.30 0.13 27.24
C LYS A 22 0.57 0.58 25.81
N VAL A 23 1.66 0.07 25.23
CA VAL A 23 1.96 0.18 23.81
C VAL A 23 0.97 -0.66 23.03
N ARG A 24 0.40 -0.11 21.96
CA ARG A 24 -0.60 -0.76 21.11
C ARG A 24 -0.18 -0.65 19.65
N THR A 25 -0.52 -1.67 18.87
CA THR A 25 -0.20 -1.74 17.44
C THR A 25 -1.47 -2.02 16.64
N CYS A 26 -1.71 -1.26 15.58
CA CYS A 26 -2.82 -1.52 14.66
C CYS A 26 -2.49 -2.71 13.77
N ARG A 27 -3.35 -3.73 13.77
CA ARG A 27 -3.21 -4.92 12.92
C ARG A 27 -3.39 -4.63 11.42
N LEU A 28 -3.96 -3.48 11.07
CA LEU A 28 -4.25 -3.11 9.68
C LEU A 28 -3.16 -2.24 9.05
N CYS A 29 -2.69 -1.21 9.75
CA CYS A 29 -1.71 -0.25 9.22
C CYS A 29 -0.34 -0.31 9.94
N GLY A 30 -0.16 -1.22 10.89
CA GLY A 30 1.08 -1.38 11.65
C GLY A 30 1.41 -0.24 12.62
N HIS A 31 0.62 0.83 12.65
CA HIS A 31 0.91 1.98 13.49
C HIS A 31 0.96 1.61 14.97
N VAL A 32 2.02 2.06 15.65
CA VAL A 32 2.25 1.85 17.07
C VAL A 32 1.97 3.16 17.83
N TRP A 33 1.24 3.09 18.94
CA TRP A 33 0.98 4.24 19.80
C TRP A 33 0.90 3.85 21.27
N GLU A 34 1.12 4.85 22.13
CA GLU A 34 1.02 4.72 23.58
C GLU A 34 -0.33 5.27 24.05
N SER A 35 -1.09 4.49 24.82
CA SER A 35 -2.30 5.01 25.46
C SER A 35 -1.94 5.77 26.73
N ARG A 36 -2.30 7.07 26.77
CA ARG A 36 -2.08 7.94 27.94
C ARG A 36 -3.10 7.71 29.07
N LYS A 37 -4.21 7.00 28.80
CA LYS A 37 -5.29 6.75 29.76
C LYS A 37 -5.23 5.32 30.30
N GLU A 38 -5.23 5.21 31.62
CA GLU A 38 -5.46 3.96 32.34
C GLU A 38 -6.88 3.46 32.01
N GLY A 39 -7.00 2.29 31.39
CA GLY A 39 -8.28 1.64 31.08
C GLY A 39 -8.98 2.05 29.77
N GLY A 40 -8.46 3.01 29.00
CA GLY A 40 -9.08 3.43 27.73
C GLY A 40 -8.50 2.70 26.53
N GLU A 41 -9.20 1.71 25.97
CA GLU A 41 -8.90 1.21 24.62
C GLU A 41 -9.45 2.22 23.61
N PRO A 42 -8.66 2.67 22.63
CA PRO A 42 -9.17 3.60 21.64
C PRO A 42 -10.21 2.89 20.77
N ASN A 43 -11.32 3.55 20.47
CA ASN A 43 -12.32 2.99 19.55
C ASN A 43 -11.79 2.86 18.11
N ASN A 44 -10.74 3.61 17.76
CA ASN A 44 -10.19 3.66 16.42
C ASN A 44 -8.65 3.75 16.46
N CYS A 45 -7.99 3.22 15.44
CA CYS A 45 -6.57 3.47 15.23
C CYS A 45 -6.34 4.98 15.01
N PRO A 46 -5.39 5.63 15.71
CA PRO A 46 -5.14 7.07 15.54
C PRO A 46 -4.58 7.43 14.15
N LYS A 47 -3.92 6.50 13.44
CA LYS A 47 -3.40 6.72 12.09
C LYS A 47 -4.45 6.50 11.00
N CYS A 48 -5.01 5.28 10.90
CA CYS A 48 -5.92 4.93 9.81
C CYS A 48 -7.42 5.05 10.16
N ARG A 49 -7.75 5.49 11.37
CA ARG A 49 -9.13 5.67 11.88
C ARG A 49 -10.03 4.43 11.83
N THR A 50 -9.50 3.26 11.49
CA THR A 50 -10.26 2.00 11.51
C THR A 50 -10.65 1.63 12.94
N SER A 51 -11.88 1.17 13.13
CA SER A 51 -12.34 0.59 14.39
C SER A 51 -11.93 -0.88 14.54
N LEU A 52 -11.41 -1.51 13.48
CA LEU A 52 -11.00 -2.92 13.45
C LEU A 52 -9.52 -3.12 13.80
N TRP A 53 -8.92 -2.18 14.51
CA TRP A 53 -7.47 -2.07 14.65
C TRP A 53 -6.86 -3.17 15.53
N ASP A 54 -7.62 -3.76 16.45
CA ASP A 54 -7.21 -4.85 17.35
C ASP A 54 -7.85 -6.20 17.03
N ASN A 55 -8.82 -6.23 16.09
CA ASN A 55 -9.63 -7.40 15.80
C ASN A 55 -8.79 -8.51 15.17
N GLN A 56 -8.69 -9.67 15.84
CA GLN A 56 -7.92 -10.82 15.34
C GLN A 56 -8.50 -11.47 14.08
N LYS A 57 -9.79 -11.27 13.81
CA LYS A 57 -10.50 -11.85 12.65
C LYS A 57 -10.47 -10.92 11.44
N VAL A 58 -9.75 -9.80 11.51
CA VAL A 58 -9.67 -8.87 10.39
C VAL A 58 -8.70 -9.40 9.34
N GLU A 59 -9.16 -9.45 8.10
CA GLU A 59 -8.36 -9.81 6.93
C GLU A 59 -8.37 -8.64 5.95
N LEU A 60 -7.23 -8.39 5.31
CA LEU A 60 -7.13 -7.50 4.17
C LEU A 60 -7.42 -8.29 2.90
N VAL A 61 -8.49 -7.91 2.20
CA VAL A 61 -8.86 -8.51 0.92
C VAL A 61 -8.74 -7.46 -0.18
N SER A 62 -8.48 -7.93 -1.41
CA SER A 62 -8.31 -7.05 -2.57
C SER A 62 -9.25 -7.47 -3.70
N CYS A 63 -9.85 -6.50 -4.36
CA CYS A 63 -10.69 -6.72 -5.52
C CYS A 63 -9.80 -7.01 -6.73
N ARG A 64 -9.91 -8.20 -7.31
CA ARG A 64 -9.20 -8.58 -8.54
C ARG A 64 -9.63 -7.78 -9.76
N ARG A 65 -10.80 -7.13 -9.71
CA ARG A 65 -11.34 -6.32 -10.81
C ARG A 65 -10.85 -4.88 -10.81
N CYS A 66 -10.78 -4.22 -9.66
CA CYS A 66 -10.42 -2.80 -9.57
C CYS A 66 -9.19 -2.52 -8.70
N GLY A 67 -8.54 -3.55 -8.17
CA GLY A 67 -7.35 -3.42 -7.31
C GLY A 67 -7.63 -2.91 -5.89
N HIS A 68 -8.83 -2.40 -5.60
CA HIS A 68 -9.14 -1.83 -4.30
C HIS A 68 -8.96 -2.84 -3.16
N THR A 69 -8.22 -2.46 -2.13
CA THR A 69 -7.98 -3.26 -0.92
C THR A 69 -8.78 -2.70 0.26
N TRP A 70 -9.41 -3.58 1.04
CA TRP A 70 -10.14 -3.18 2.24
C TRP A 70 -10.03 -4.23 3.35
N ALA A 71 -10.23 -3.78 4.58
CA ALA A 71 -10.28 -4.63 5.75
C ALA A 71 -11.70 -5.18 5.95
N THR A 72 -11.81 -6.47 6.24
CA THR A 72 -13.09 -7.14 6.49
C THR A 72 -12.94 -8.15 7.62
N THR A 73 -13.99 -8.33 8.42
CA THR A 73 -14.12 -9.44 9.38
C THR A 73 -14.90 -10.62 8.79
N MET A 74 -15.53 -10.43 7.64
CA MET A 74 -16.20 -11.47 6.88
C MET A 74 -15.16 -12.23 6.06
N ALA A 75 -15.17 -13.56 6.16
CA ALA A 75 -14.33 -14.45 5.34
C ALA A 75 -14.56 -14.27 3.83
N ARG A 76 -15.77 -13.85 3.42
CA ARG A 76 -16.09 -13.55 2.02
C ARG A 76 -17.10 -12.40 1.90
N PRO A 77 -16.62 -11.15 1.72
CA PRO A 77 -17.48 -10.00 1.44
C PRO A 77 -18.43 -10.23 0.25
N SER A 78 -19.63 -9.67 0.32
CA SER A 78 -20.66 -9.84 -0.73
C SER A 78 -20.37 -9.04 -2.00
N LYS A 79 -19.66 -7.91 -1.89
CA LYS A 79 -19.26 -7.06 -3.01
C LYS A 79 -18.02 -6.22 -2.67
N CYS A 80 -17.29 -5.81 -3.71
CA CYS A 80 -16.26 -4.78 -3.57
C CYS A 80 -16.93 -3.45 -3.17
N PRO A 81 -16.44 -2.75 -2.12
CA PRO A 81 -17.00 -1.47 -1.71
C PRO A 81 -16.69 -0.33 -2.69
N SER A 82 -15.63 -0.45 -3.49
CA SER A 82 -15.24 0.56 -4.48
C SER A 82 -16.01 0.40 -5.81
N CYS A 83 -15.94 -0.77 -6.45
CA CYS A 83 -16.55 -0.97 -7.77
C CYS A 83 -17.90 -1.70 -7.75
N GLY A 84 -18.40 -2.09 -6.57
CA GLY A 84 -19.67 -2.81 -6.43
C GLY A 84 -19.66 -4.25 -6.95
N SER A 85 -18.54 -4.77 -7.47
CA SER A 85 -18.45 -6.11 -8.05
C SER A 85 -18.75 -7.19 -7.00
N LYS A 86 -19.76 -8.03 -7.29
CA LYS A 86 -20.07 -9.25 -6.50
C LYS A 86 -19.07 -10.38 -6.71
N ARG A 87 -18.19 -10.26 -7.72
CA ARG A 87 -17.16 -11.25 -8.08
C ARG A 87 -15.77 -10.64 -7.93
N TRP A 88 -15.56 -9.93 -6.84
CA TRP A 88 -14.32 -9.22 -6.56
C TRP A 88 -13.14 -10.18 -6.34
N ASP A 89 -13.40 -11.44 -6.01
CA ASP A 89 -12.42 -12.51 -5.79
C ASP A 89 -12.21 -13.40 -7.03
N ALA A 90 -13.02 -13.23 -8.08
CA ALA A 90 -12.92 -14.01 -9.30
C ALA A 90 -11.75 -13.53 -10.18
N GLU A 91 -11.16 -14.46 -10.91
CA GLU A 91 -10.12 -14.14 -11.89
C GLU A 91 -10.69 -13.27 -13.01
N THR A 92 -10.06 -12.12 -13.21
CA THR A 92 -10.38 -11.18 -14.27
C THR A 92 -9.55 -11.53 -15.49
N LEU A 93 -10.21 -11.68 -16.63
CA LEU A 93 -9.58 -11.96 -17.91
C LEU A 93 -9.48 -10.65 -18.67
N THR A 94 -8.32 -10.36 -19.24
CA THR A 94 -8.17 -9.22 -20.15
C THR A 94 -8.64 -9.66 -21.53
N VAL A 95 -9.67 -9.00 -22.03
CA VAL A 95 -10.26 -9.26 -23.34
C VAL A 95 -9.78 -8.17 -24.28
N VAL A 96 -9.38 -8.57 -25.48
CA VAL A 96 -8.96 -7.66 -26.54
C VAL A 96 -9.92 -7.81 -27.72
N CYS A 97 -10.52 -6.71 -28.16
CA CYS A 97 -11.40 -6.71 -29.33
C CYS A 97 -10.57 -6.97 -30.58
N GLY A 98 -11.02 -7.91 -31.42
CA GLY A 98 -10.40 -8.19 -32.71
C GLY A 98 -10.64 -7.09 -33.76
N THR A 99 -11.70 -6.29 -33.59
CA THR A 99 -12.08 -5.22 -34.53
C THR A 99 -11.32 -3.93 -34.25
N CYS A 100 -11.41 -3.38 -33.03
CA CYS A 100 -10.80 -2.09 -32.68
C CYS A 100 -9.51 -2.20 -31.86
N GLY A 101 -9.15 -3.39 -31.37
CA GLY A 101 -7.98 -3.58 -30.51
C GLY A 101 -8.13 -3.09 -29.07
N CYS A 102 -9.29 -2.55 -28.68
CA CYS A 102 -9.53 -2.11 -27.29
C CYS A 102 -9.35 -3.27 -26.31
N ARG A 103 -8.83 -2.96 -25.13
CA ARG A 103 -8.56 -3.92 -24.05
C ARG A 103 -9.44 -3.59 -22.84
N TRP A 104 -10.09 -4.60 -22.26
CA TRP A 104 -10.86 -4.42 -21.04
C TRP A 104 -10.86 -5.67 -20.17
N ASP A 105 -11.05 -5.45 -18.87
CA ASP A 105 -11.13 -6.53 -17.90
C ASP A 105 -12.57 -7.05 -17.77
N SER A 106 -12.74 -8.35 -18.02
CA SER A 106 -14.03 -9.02 -17.96
C SER A 106 -13.97 -10.30 -17.12
N SER A 107 -15.10 -10.64 -16.49
CA SER A 107 -15.28 -11.89 -15.75
C SER A 107 -16.11 -12.86 -16.59
N LEU A 108 -15.69 -13.08 -17.84
CA LEU A 108 -16.43 -13.84 -18.86
C LEU A 108 -16.94 -15.17 -18.31
N ARG A 109 -18.23 -15.45 -18.52
CA ARG A 109 -18.79 -16.79 -18.37
C ARG A 109 -18.82 -17.51 -19.71
N LYS A 110 -18.73 -18.84 -19.68
CA LYS A 110 -18.98 -19.66 -20.86
C LYS A 110 -20.40 -19.40 -21.36
N GLY A 111 -20.53 -18.84 -22.57
CA GLY A 111 -21.81 -18.53 -23.20
C GLY A 111 -22.41 -17.15 -22.90
N GLU A 112 -21.72 -16.27 -22.15
CA GLU A 112 -22.14 -14.87 -22.06
C GLU A 112 -21.68 -14.08 -23.31
N PRO A 113 -22.54 -13.21 -23.86
CA PRO A 113 -22.15 -12.31 -24.95
C PRO A 113 -21.03 -11.37 -24.48
N VAL A 114 -20.06 -11.14 -25.36
CA VAL A 114 -18.88 -10.34 -25.06
C VAL A 114 -19.02 -9.01 -25.77
N SER A 115 -19.20 -7.94 -25.02
CA SER A 115 -19.35 -6.60 -25.60
C SER A 115 -18.08 -5.79 -25.40
N CYS A 116 -17.55 -5.25 -26.48
CA CYS A 116 -16.54 -4.22 -26.47
C CYS A 116 -17.15 -2.88 -26.01
N PRO A 117 -16.48 -2.12 -25.14
CA PRO A 117 -16.92 -0.77 -24.78
C PRO A 117 -17.09 0.19 -25.96
N GLU A 118 -16.31 -0.01 -27.03
CA GLU A 118 -16.31 0.84 -28.23
C GLU A 118 -17.12 0.25 -29.38
N CYS A 119 -17.01 -1.06 -29.62
CA CYS A 119 -17.67 -1.71 -30.77
C CYS A 119 -19.03 -2.34 -30.44
N GLY A 120 -19.42 -2.39 -29.17
CA GLY A 120 -20.62 -3.12 -28.75
C GLY A 120 -20.42 -4.62 -28.81
N ASP A 121 -21.49 -5.36 -29.08
CA ASP A 121 -21.51 -6.83 -29.02
C ASP A 121 -20.57 -7.46 -30.05
N LEU A 122 -19.76 -8.41 -29.60
CA LEU A 122 -18.82 -9.15 -30.41
C LEU A 122 -19.28 -10.61 -30.55
N GLU A 123 -19.24 -11.10 -31.78
CA GLU A 123 -19.45 -12.51 -32.11
C GLU A 123 -18.31 -13.40 -31.57
N PRO A 124 -18.54 -14.71 -31.39
CA PRO A 124 -17.48 -15.66 -31.06
C PRO A 124 -16.32 -15.59 -32.07
N GLY A 125 -15.13 -15.26 -31.59
CA GLY A 125 -13.93 -15.05 -32.44
C GLY A 125 -13.64 -13.58 -32.77
N GLY A 126 -14.58 -12.66 -32.52
CA GLY A 126 -14.38 -11.20 -32.62
C GLY A 126 -13.56 -10.59 -31.48
N TYR A 127 -13.05 -11.41 -30.57
CA TYR A 127 -12.18 -11.03 -29.46
C TYR A 127 -11.17 -12.13 -29.17
N ARG A 128 -10.05 -11.76 -28.55
CA ARG A 128 -9.11 -12.69 -27.94
C ARG A 128 -9.06 -12.49 -26.44
N VAL A 129 -8.99 -13.60 -25.71
CA VAL A 129 -8.82 -13.58 -24.26
C VAL A 129 -7.35 -13.77 -23.95
N GLU A 130 -6.75 -12.75 -23.37
CA GLU A 130 -5.42 -12.86 -22.79
C GLU A 130 -5.61 -13.29 -21.33
N SER A 131 -5.26 -14.55 -21.03
CA SER A 131 -5.26 -15.02 -19.66
C SER A 131 -4.13 -14.31 -18.92
N VAL A 132 -4.49 -13.58 -17.87
CA VAL A 132 -3.50 -13.06 -16.95
C VAL A 132 -2.93 -14.28 -16.21
N LYS A 133 -1.79 -14.81 -16.65
CA LYS A 133 -1.00 -15.73 -15.82
C LYS A 133 -0.54 -14.95 -14.58
N ARG A 134 -1.37 -14.85 -13.55
CA ARG A 134 -0.88 -14.56 -12.21
C ARG A 134 -0.78 -15.87 -11.47
N ALA A 135 0.47 -16.31 -11.39
CA ALA A 135 0.93 -17.46 -10.66
C ALA A 135 0.16 -17.63 -9.35
N ARG A 136 -0.18 -18.88 -9.03
CA ARG A 136 -0.31 -19.32 -7.64
C ARG A 136 1.05 -19.08 -6.98
N GLY A 137 1.23 -17.88 -6.48
CA GLY A 137 2.47 -17.41 -5.87
C GLY A 137 2.08 -16.25 -4.98
N ARG A 138 2.30 -16.45 -3.69
CA ARG A 138 2.65 -15.43 -2.69
C ARG A 138 2.85 -14.05 -3.33
N ILE A 139 2.10 -13.05 -2.88
CA ILE A 139 2.26 -11.64 -3.26
C ILE A 139 3.76 -11.28 -3.15
N ARG A 140 4.44 -11.29 -4.29
CA ARG A 140 5.61 -10.49 -4.66
C ARG A 140 5.06 -9.72 -5.86
N GLY A 141 4.54 -8.52 -5.69
CA GLY A 141 5.35 -7.33 -5.49
C GLY A 141 5.83 -6.85 -6.86
N GLY A 142 5.17 -5.83 -7.43
CA GLY A 142 5.62 -5.13 -8.64
C GLY A 142 4.69 -5.23 -9.84
N ALA A 143 3.81 -4.23 -10.02
CA ALA A 143 3.59 -3.75 -11.37
C ALA A 143 4.93 -3.14 -11.83
N PRO A 144 5.45 -3.47 -13.03
CA PRO A 144 6.76 -3.00 -13.45
C PRO A 144 6.70 -1.48 -13.62
N LEU A 145 7.61 -0.77 -12.94
CA LEU A 145 7.87 0.63 -13.24
C LEU A 145 8.07 0.78 -14.75
N SER A 146 7.41 1.75 -15.37
CA SER A 146 7.53 2.00 -16.81
C SER A 146 8.37 3.24 -17.07
N GLU A 147 9.03 3.28 -18.22
CA GLU A 147 9.82 4.43 -18.66
C GLU A 147 8.99 5.73 -18.64
N GLY A 148 7.77 5.69 -19.16
CA GLY A 148 6.88 6.85 -19.19
C GLY A 148 6.54 7.37 -17.79
N MET A 149 6.39 6.47 -16.83
CA MET A 149 6.14 6.85 -15.44
C MET A 149 7.36 7.50 -14.79
N LEU A 150 8.58 6.99 -15.00
CA LEU A 150 9.80 7.60 -14.46
C LEU A 150 10.03 9.00 -15.04
N LYS A 151 9.85 9.15 -16.35
CA LYS A 151 9.93 10.47 -16.99
C LYS A 151 8.91 11.44 -16.38
N ALA A 152 7.65 11.04 -16.25
CA ALA A 152 6.64 11.87 -15.60
C ALA A 152 6.98 12.20 -14.14
N MET A 153 7.58 11.25 -13.41
CA MET A 153 8.03 11.47 -12.04
C MET A 153 9.18 12.50 -11.96
N TRP A 154 10.11 12.51 -12.93
CA TRP A 154 11.22 13.46 -12.95
C TRP A 154 10.83 14.89 -13.33
N GLU A 155 9.72 15.07 -14.04
CA GLU A 155 9.16 16.40 -14.33
C GLU A 155 8.43 17.02 -13.12
N MET A 156 8.24 16.27 -12.03
CA MET A 156 7.56 16.72 -10.81
C MET A 156 8.57 17.16 -9.75
N ASP A 157 8.45 18.39 -9.27
CA ASP A 157 9.28 18.91 -8.19
C ASP A 157 8.81 18.48 -6.79
N ASP A 158 7.53 18.15 -6.64
CA ASP A 158 6.91 17.82 -5.35
C ASP A 158 6.93 16.31 -5.06
N ASP A 159 7.43 15.93 -3.89
CA ASP A 159 7.58 14.52 -3.50
C ASP A 159 6.23 13.82 -3.25
N LEU A 160 5.20 14.55 -2.83
CA LEU A 160 3.87 14.00 -2.63
C LEU A 160 3.23 13.66 -3.98
N ASP A 161 3.35 14.54 -4.98
CA ASP A 161 2.86 14.27 -6.34
C ASP A 161 3.56 13.08 -6.99
N ARG A 162 4.87 12.95 -6.79
CA ARG A 162 5.67 11.79 -7.23
C ARG A 162 5.18 10.50 -6.59
N ALA A 163 4.99 10.50 -5.26
CA ALA A 163 4.48 9.34 -4.54
C ALA A 163 3.05 8.98 -4.97
N LEU A 164 2.18 9.98 -5.21
CA LEU A 164 0.83 9.77 -5.72
C LEU A 164 0.83 9.19 -7.14
N LEU A 165 1.69 9.67 -8.04
CA LEU A 165 1.87 9.11 -9.37
C LEU A 165 2.22 7.61 -9.30
N LEU A 166 3.22 7.24 -8.50
CA LEU A 166 3.65 5.85 -8.35
C LEU A 166 2.52 4.97 -7.78
N ARG A 167 1.80 5.47 -6.78
CA ARG A 167 0.66 4.76 -6.17
C ARG A 167 -0.51 4.57 -7.13
N ASN A 168 -0.82 5.59 -7.92
CA ASN A 168 -1.85 5.52 -8.96
C ASN A 168 -1.50 4.51 -10.07
N ASN A 169 -0.21 4.17 -10.20
CA ASN A 169 0.30 3.14 -11.10
C ASN A 169 0.55 1.78 -10.41
N GLY A 170 -0.01 1.57 -9.22
CA GLY A 170 -0.11 0.26 -8.59
C GLY A 170 1.04 -0.11 -7.64
N LEU A 171 1.91 0.83 -7.28
CA LEU A 171 2.87 0.64 -6.18
C LEU A 171 2.18 0.83 -4.83
N THR A 172 2.63 0.10 -3.80
CA THR A 172 2.16 0.38 -2.44
C THR A 172 2.68 1.73 -1.96
N PRO A 173 2.03 2.36 -0.95
CA PRO A 173 2.53 3.60 -0.37
C PRO A 173 3.99 3.49 0.08
N GLU A 174 4.36 2.36 0.68
CA GLU A 174 5.73 2.11 1.17
C GLU A 174 6.73 2.00 0.03
N GLN A 175 6.36 1.33 -1.07
CA GLN A 175 7.21 1.23 -2.25
C GLN A 175 7.41 2.60 -2.91
N ALA A 176 6.33 3.38 -3.05
CA ALA A 176 6.37 4.72 -3.62
C ALA A 176 7.25 5.67 -2.79
N ASP A 177 7.04 5.70 -1.48
CA ASP A 177 7.80 6.55 -0.56
C ASP A 177 9.29 6.14 -0.53
N ALA A 178 9.60 4.83 -0.58
CA ALA A 178 10.97 4.34 -0.65
C ALA A 178 11.67 4.79 -1.95
N ILE A 179 10.99 4.69 -3.10
CA ILE A 179 11.53 5.11 -4.40
C ILE A 179 11.77 6.62 -4.44
N VAL A 180 10.79 7.43 -4.01
CA VAL A 180 10.94 8.89 -3.97
C VAL A 180 12.07 9.29 -3.04
N SER A 181 12.16 8.66 -1.87
CA SER A 181 13.26 8.91 -0.92
C SER A 181 14.62 8.59 -1.52
N PHE A 182 14.72 7.46 -2.22
CA PHE A 182 15.96 7.03 -2.87
C PHE A 182 16.35 7.96 -4.03
N ASP A 183 15.38 8.39 -4.85
CA ASP A 183 15.56 9.41 -5.89
C ASP A 183 15.86 10.82 -5.32
N ARG A 184 15.74 11.04 -4.02
CA ARG A 184 16.26 12.26 -3.35
C ARG A 184 17.64 12.05 -2.75
N GLY A 185 18.28 10.90 -2.99
CA GLY A 185 19.61 10.56 -2.50
C GLY A 185 19.64 9.97 -1.09
N ALA A 186 18.50 9.59 -0.50
CA ALA A 186 18.52 8.89 0.78
C ALA A 186 19.07 7.48 0.60
N THR A 187 19.91 7.04 1.55
CA THR A 187 20.48 5.68 1.49
C THR A 187 19.43 4.64 1.86
N VAL A 188 19.57 3.41 1.34
CA VAL A 188 18.67 2.30 1.67
C VAL A 188 18.58 2.04 3.19
N PRO A 189 19.68 2.04 3.96
CA PRO A 189 19.61 1.93 5.42
C PRO A 189 18.81 3.06 6.10
N ASP A 190 18.98 4.31 5.65
CA ASP A 190 18.25 5.45 6.21
C ASP A 190 16.74 5.36 5.94
N ILE A 191 16.39 4.96 4.71
CA ILE A 191 15.00 4.71 4.30
C ILE A 191 14.39 3.59 5.16
N ALA A 192 15.09 2.46 5.29
CA ALA A 192 14.67 1.32 6.09
C ALA A 192 14.43 1.71 7.56
N SER A 193 15.36 2.47 8.14
CA SER A 193 15.24 2.98 9.50
C SER A 193 14.04 3.91 9.66
N ARG A 194 13.90 4.92 8.79
CA ARG A 194 12.82 5.91 8.83
C ARG A 194 11.44 5.30 8.64
N MET A 195 11.32 4.32 7.75
CA MET A 195 10.05 3.68 7.41
C MET A 195 9.74 2.47 8.31
N SER A 196 10.65 2.09 9.20
CA SER A 196 10.54 0.86 10.02
C SER A 196 10.33 -0.40 9.16
N MET A 197 11.02 -0.47 8.02
CA MET A 197 10.96 -1.58 7.06
C MET A 197 12.27 -2.37 7.06
N PRO A 198 12.26 -3.68 6.78
CA PRO A 198 13.47 -4.43 6.51
C PRO A 198 14.20 -3.87 5.28
N VAL A 199 15.53 -3.82 5.33
CA VAL A 199 16.37 -3.42 4.18
C VAL A 199 16.04 -4.19 2.91
N SER A 200 15.73 -5.49 3.03
CA SER A 200 15.33 -6.32 1.88
C SER A 200 14.05 -5.81 1.20
N GLU A 201 13.09 -5.31 1.97
CA GLU A 201 11.82 -4.81 1.44
C GLU A 201 12.00 -3.45 0.74
N VAL A 202 12.90 -2.61 1.27
CA VAL A 202 13.31 -1.36 0.59
C VAL A 202 14.03 -1.68 -0.72
N MET A 203 14.92 -2.68 -0.72
CA MET A 203 15.63 -3.13 -1.94
C MET A 203 14.67 -3.70 -2.98
N ASP A 204 13.65 -4.45 -2.58
CA ASP A 204 12.62 -4.98 -3.49
C ASP A 204 11.85 -3.86 -4.21
N ALA A 205 11.73 -2.66 -3.60
CA ALA A 205 11.13 -1.49 -4.22
C ALA A 205 12.12 -0.72 -5.12
N VAL A 206 13.36 -0.55 -4.66
CA VAL A 206 14.36 0.34 -5.29
C VAL A 206 15.08 -0.32 -6.47
N LEU A 207 15.35 -1.64 -6.44
CA LEU A 207 16.11 -2.31 -7.50
C LEU A 207 15.46 -2.20 -8.90
N PRO A 208 14.13 -2.41 -9.07
CA PRO A 208 13.48 -2.19 -10.35
C PRO A 208 13.61 -0.75 -10.84
N PHE A 209 13.59 0.22 -9.92
CA PHE A 209 13.75 1.65 -10.22
C PHE A 209 15.17 1.94 -10.73
N MET A 210 16.19 1.45 -10.03
CA MET A 210 17.60 1.60 -10.44
C MET A 210 17.85 1.01 -11.83
N SER A 211 17.38 -0.22 -12.05
CA SER A 211 17.52 -0.91 -13.34
C SER A 211 16.92 -0.10 -14.49
N LEU A 212 15.76 0.51 -14.27
CA LEU A 212 15.11 1.34 -15.27
C LEU A 212 15.85 2.68 -15.47
N CYS A 213 16.32 3.32 -14.40
CA CYS A 213 17.13 4.55 -14.51
C CYS A 213 18.39 4.34 -15.35
N GLU A 214 19.10 3.22 -15.12
CA GLU A 214 20.27 2.83 -15.90
C GLU A 214 19.94 2.66 -17.38
N SER A 215 18.81 2.01 -17.70
CA SER A 215 18.36 1.83 -19.08
C SER A 215 18.04 3.14 -19.80
N LEU A 216 17.67 4.19 -19.05
CA LEU A 216 17.39 5.54 -19.57
C LEU A 216 18.63 6.44 -19.62
N GLY A 217 19.80 5.92 -19.23
CA GLY A 217 21.05 6.66 -19.26
C GLY A 217 21.20 7.70 -18.14
N ALA A 218 20.39 7.63 -17.08
CA ALA A 218 20.57 8.47 -15.90
C ALA A 218 21.87 8.03 -15.19
N LYS A 219 22.89 8.91 -15.16
CA LYS A 219 24.20 8.59 -14.58
C LYS A 219 24.18 8.74 -13.05
N SER A 220 24.25 7.58 -12.40
CA SER A 220 24.73 7.26 -11.03
C SER A 220 24.49 8.27 -9.92
N TRP A 221 23.63 7.85 -9.00
CA TRP A 221 23.53 8.29 -7.61
C TRP A 221 24.79 7.84 -6.85
N SER A 222 25.77 8.73 -6.72
CA SER A 222 26.98 8.56 -5.89
C SER A 222 26.91 9.43 -4.65
#